data_AF-A0A0Q4JD78-F1
#
_entry.id   AF-A0A0Q4JD78-F1
#
_cell.length_a   1.000
_cell.length_b   1.000
_cell.length_c   1.000
_cell.angle_alpha   90.00
_cell.angle_beta   90.00
_cell.angle_gamma   90.00
#
_symmetry.space_group_name_H-M   'P 1'
#
loop_
_entity.id
_entity.type
_entity.pdbx_description
1 polymer ?
#
loop_
_entity_poly.entity_id
_entity_poly.type
_entity_poly.pdbx_seq_one_letter_code
_entity_poly.pdbx_strand_id
1 'polypeptide(L)' 'MTPIARPTAPVPAVAHLKIWPTANARIEALLKRMSVADKIDQLIQVNIASIELSDLSSYKHGSILNGRNPD' A
#
# COMPACT_ATOMS: atom_id res chain seq x y z
N MET A 1 22.76 41.69 13.03
CA MET A 1 22.60 40.43 12.28
C MET A 1 21.43 39.68 12.92
N THR A 2 20.30 39.58 12.22
CA THR A 2 19.09 38.94 12.75
C THR A 2 19.19 37.42 12.54
N PRO A 3 18.95 36.57 13.55
CA PRO A 3 18.98 35.13 13.36
C PRO A 3 17.84 34.71 12.43
N ILE A 4 18.15 33.99 11.35
CA ILE A 4 17.15 33.37 10.49
C ILE A 4 16.59 32.17 11.25
N ALA A 5 15.29 32.18 11.55
CA ALA A 5 14.62 31.05 12.19
C ALA A 5 14.73 29.80 11.30
N ARG A 6 15.23 28.70 11.86
CA ARG A 6 15.26 27.41 11.16
C ARG A 6 13.82 26.96 10.88
N PRO A 7 13.48 26.53 9.65
CA PRO A 7 12.19 25.91 9.38
C PRO A 7 12.01 24.72 10.32
N THR A 8 10.96 24.73 11.12
CA THR A 8 10.61 23.57 11.94
C THR A 8 10.04 22.52 11.00
N ALA A 9 10.70 21.36 10.88
CA ALA A 9 10.19 20.27 10.07
C ALA A 9 8.79 19.86 10.56
N PRO A 10 7.83 19.56 9.66
CA PRO A 10 6.54 19.05 10.07
C PRO A 10 6.74 17.79 10.92
N VAL A 11 5.96 17.68 12.00
CA VAL A 11 5.91 16.44 12.78
C VAL A 11 5.58 15.31 11.80
N PRO A 12 6.40 14.24 11.72
CA PRO A 12 6.10 13.13 10.82
C PRO A 12 4.70 12.62 11.17
N ALA A 13 3.88 12.37 10.17
CA ALA A 13 2.60 11.69 10.33
C ALA A 13 2.86 10.22 10.70
N VAL A 14 3.39 9.99 11.90
CA VAL A 14 3.59 8.68 12.48
C VAL A 14 2.20 8.07 12.59
N ALA A 15 2.06 6.84 12.09
CA ALA A 15 0.83 6.08 12.14
C ALA A 15 0.12 6.23 13.50
N HIS A 16 -1.21 6.28 13.48
CA HIS A 16 -2.02 6.49 14.69
C HIS A 16 -1.51 5.65 15.87
N LEU A 17 -0.96 6.33 16.89
CA LEU A 17 -0.20 5.70 17.99
C LEU A 17 -0.96 4.57 18.69
N LYS A 18 -2.28 4.70 18.80
CA LYS A 18 -3.15 3.71 19.46
C LYS A 18 -3.37 2.45 18.63
N ILE A 19 -3.44 2.55 17.31
CA ILE A 19 -3.77 1.40 16.43
C ILE A 19 -2.54 0.72 15.86
N TRP A 20 -1.43 1.46 15.77
CA TRP A 20 -0.22 1.00 15.09
C TRP A 20 0.35 -0.31 15.64
N PRO A 21 0.45 -0.54 16.97
CA PRO A 21 1.01 -1.79 17.49
C PRO A 21 0.22 -3.03 17.01
N THR A 22 -1.11 -2.96 17.09
CA THR A 22 -1.99 -4.07 16.66
C THR A 22 -1.98 -4.24 15.15
N ALA A 23 -2.01 -3.14 14.38
CA ALA A 23 -1.94 -3.20 12.93
C ALA A 23 -0.60 -3.79 12.45
N ASN A 24 0.52 -3.34 13.02
CA ASN A 24 1.85 -3.81 12.66
C ASN A 24 2.03 -5.31 12.95
N ALA A 25 1.57 -5.80 14.10
CA ALA A 25 1.61 -7.23 14.42
C ALA A 25 0.84 -8.08 13.38
N ARG A 26 -0.30 -7.59 12.89
CA ARG A 26 -1.07 -8.25 11.82
C ARG A 26 -0.35 -8.21 10.47
N ILE A 27 0.25 -7.06 10.13
CA ILE A 27 1.04 -6.89 8.90
C ILE A 27 2.24 -7.85 8.91
N GLU A 28 3.00 -7.91 10.00
CA GLU A 28 4.14 -8.81 10.12
C GLU A 28 3.74 -10.29 10.02
N ALA A 29 2.65 -10.69 10.69
CA ALA A 29 2.14 -12.05 10.61
C ALA A 29 1.70 -12.43 9.18
N LEU A 30 1.10 -11.49 8.44
CA LEU A 30 0.73 -11.67 7.05
C LEU A 30 1.97 -11.79 6.15
N LEU A 31 2.91 -10.86 6.25
CA LEU A 31 4.14 -10.83 5.44
C LEU A 31 5.03 -12.07 5.63
N LYS A 32 5.01 -12.70 6.81
CA LYS A 32 5.73 -13.96 7.07
C LYS A 32 5.13 -15.17 6.33
N ARG A 33 3.84 -15.11 5.98
CA ARG A 33 3.12 -16.20 5.29
C ARG A 33 3.03 -16.03 3.78
N MET A 34 3.32 -14.81 3.28
CA MET A 34 3.28 -14.50 1.87
C MET A 34 4.53 -14.99 1.14
N SER A 35 4.33 -15.56 -0.05
CA SER A 35 5.43 -15.79 -0.99
C SER A 35 5.98 -14.44 -1.51
N VAL A 36 7.15 -14.47 -2.15
CA VAL A 36 7.69 -13.26 -2.82
C VAL A 36 6.74 -12.78 -3.92
N ALA A 37 6.15 -13.71 -4.69
CA ALA A 37 5.17 -13.39 -5.73
C ALA A 37 3.93 -12.71 -5.12
N ASP A 38 3.38 -13.25 -4.02
CA ASP A 38 2.24 -12.63 -3.33
C ASP A 38 2.55 -11.19 -2.90
N LYS A 39 3.79 -10.92 -2.45
CA LYS A 39 4.21 -9.57 -2.03
C LYS A 39 4.30 -8.62 -3.21
N ILE A 40 4.80 -9.09 -4.34
CA ILE A 40 4.88 -8.31 -5.58
C ILE A 40 3.45 -8.01 -6.07
N ASP A 41 2.56 -8.98 -6.07
CA ASP A 41 1.16 -8.79 -6.51
C ASP A 41 0.42 -7.76 -5.66
N GLN A 42 0.70 -7.68 -4.35
CA GLN A 42 0.13 -6.65 -3.48
C GLN A 42 0.59 -5.22 -3.81
N LEU A 43 1.72 -5.06 -4.51
CA LEU A 43 2.22 -3.75 -4.96
C LEU A 43 1.65 -3.34 -6.33
N ILE A 44 1.06 -4.28 -7.07
CA ILE A 44 0.52 -4.04 -8.41
C ILE A 44 -0.92 -3.55 -8.30
N GLN A 45 -1.23 -2.48 -9.03
CA GLN A 45 -2.58 -2.02 -9.29
C GLN A 45 -2.95 -2.34 -10.74
N VAL A 46 -4.00 -3.12 -10.93
CA VAL A 46 -4.49 -3.52 -12.26
C VAL A 46 -5.70 -2.68 -12.66
N ASN A 47 -5.88 -2.45 -13.96
CA ASN A 47 -7.12 -1.85 -14.47
C ASN A 47 -8.17 -2.95 -14.71
N ILE A 48 -9.43 -2.70 -14.34
CA ILE A 48 -10.56 -3.60 -14.61
C ILE A 48 -10.72 -3.93 -16.10
N ALA A 49 -10.32 -3.01 -17.00
CA ALA A 49 -10.37 -3.23 -18.45
C ALA A 49 -9.23 -4.14 -18.97
N SER A 50 -8.31 -4.59 -18.12
CA SER A 50 -7.12 -5.35 -18.51
C SER A 50 -6.96 -6.67 -17.76
N ILE A 51 -8.01 -7.12 -17.07
CA ILE A 51 -8.01 -8.38 -16.31
C ILE A 51 -9.26 -9.20 -16.61
N GLU A 52 -9.13 -10.51 -16.51
CA GLU A 52 -10.24 -11.45 -16.54
C GLU A 52 -10.56 -11.97 -15.15
N LEU A 53 -11.77 -12.52 -14.97
CA LEU A 53 -12.18 -13.08 -13.68
C LEU A 53 -11.27 -14.25 -13.23
N SER A 54 -10.72 -15.00 -14.19
CA SER A 54 -9.75 -16.07 -13.91
C SER A 54 -8.41 -15.57 -13.37
N ASP A 55 -8.05 -14.32 -13.62
CA ASP A 55 -6.81 -13.74 -13.09
C ASP A 55 -6.93 -13.49 -11.59
N LEU A 56 -8.13 -13.22 -11.08
CA LEU A 56 -8.38 -13.00 -9.65
C LEU A 56 -8.22 -14.26 -8.79
N SER A 57 -8.35 -15.46 -9.39
CA SER A 57 -8.04 -16.72 -8.70
C SER A 57 -6.56 -17.09 -8.81
N SER A 58 -5.85 -16.54 -9.80
CA SER A 58 -4.45 -16.85 -10.10
C SER A 58 -3.48 -15.89 -9.40
N TYR A 59 -3.82 -14.61 -9.31
CA TYR A 59 -2.98 -13.53 -8.80
C TYR A 59 -3.65 -12.80 -7.63
N LYS A 60 -2.85 -12.45 -6.62
CA LYS A 60 -3.34 -11.79 -5.41
C LYS A 60 -3.15 -10.29 -5.51
N HIS A 61 -3.72 -9.65 -6.54
CA HIS A 61 -3.56 -8.21 -6.78
C HIS A 61 -3.95 -7.38 -5.55
N GLY A 62 -3.10 -6.41 -5.19
CA GLY A 62 -3.33 -5.54 -4.04
C GLY A 62 -4.42 -4.50 -4.28
N SER A 63 -4.68 -4.15 -5.54
CA SER A 63 -5.68 -3.14 -5.91
C SER A 63 -6.20 -3.34 -7.32
N ILE A 64 -7.49 -3.03 -7.51
CA ILE A 64 -8.14 -2.94 -8.82
C ILE A 64 -8.58 -1.49 -9.02
N LEU A 65 -8.20 -0.92 -10.15
CA LEU A 65 -8.59 0.40 -10.60
C LEU A 65 -9.80 0.30 -11.51
N ASN A 66 -10.89 0.98 -11.14
CA ASN A 66 -11.97 1.32 -12.07
C ASN A 66 -11.58 2.58 -12.83
N GLY A 67 -10.66 2.42 -13.78
CA GLY A 67 -10.16 3.50 -14.61
C GLY A 67 -11.11 3.78 -15.78
N ARG A 68 -11.11 5.01 -16.28
CA ARG A 68 -11.78 5.33 -17.54
C ARG A 68 -11.19 4.47 -18.66
N ASN A 69 -12.05 3.78 -19.41
CA ASN A 69 -11.66 3.12 -20.65
C ASN A 69 -11.37 4.21 -21.72
N PRO A 70 -10.27 4.11 -22.49
CA PRO A 70 -10.05 5.01 -23.61
C PRO A 70 -10.95 4.57 -24.77
N ASP A 71 -12.18 5.07 -24.77
CA ASP A 71 -12.96 5.34 -25.97
C ASP A 71 -12.45 6.60 -26.68
#